data_AF-A0A6P7TBT0-F1
#
_entry.id   AF-A0A6P7TBT0-F1
#
_cell.length_a   1.000
_cell.length_b   1.000
_cell.length_c   1.000
_cell.angle_alpha   90.00
_cell.angle_beta   90.00
_cell.angle_gamma   90.00
#
_symmetry.space_group_name_H-M   'P 1'
#
loop_
_entity.id
_entity.type
_entity.pdbx_description
1 polymer ?
#
loop_
_entity_poly.entity_id
_entity_poly.type
_entity_poly.pdbx_seq_one_letter_code
_entity_poly.pdbx_strand_id
1 'polypeptide(L)'
;MIGKEQGLRGFIQRKLESLNVSKDQILWYHCIIHQESLCSKIIKFDHVMDNVVKAVNFIRSRALNHRQFRNFLDEINAEFSGIPYFTEIRWLSCGRTLKRFYDIREHVAAFLEAKGNSCISFDDDKWMNDFSFLVDITHKLNELNVRLQGKEKLIHNLFGEMTAFQKKLDLWITQIADSNYAHFPCLQEQPHISVINREFFVSELKRMQEEFARRFKDFRACEDQLKIFSMPFDVDPADPR
;
A
#
# COMPACT_ATOMS: atom_id res chain seq x y z
N MET A 1 -27.09 1.08 5.07
CA MET A 1 -27.96 -0.02 5.52
C MET A 1 -27.43 -0.51 6.86
N ILE A 2 -28.09 -0.12 7.95
CA ILE A 2 -27.68 -0.48 9.31
C ILE A 2 -28.87 -1.25 9.92
N GLY A 3 -28.67 -2.53 10.16
CA GLY A 3 -29.64 -3.46 10.74
C GLY A 3 -29.13 -4.88 10.58
N LYS A 4 -29.15 -5.69 11.64
CA LYS A 4 -28.67 -7.10 11.63
C LYS A 4 -29.34 -7.95 10.54
N GLU A 5 -30.51 -7.52 10.05
CA GLU A 5 -31.31 -8.19 9.04
C GLU A 5 -31.47 -7.40 7.72
N GLN A 6 -30.74 -6.31 7.53
CA GLN A 6 -30.82 -5.51 6.31
C GLN A 6 -29.60 -5.72 5.41
N GLY A 7 -29.82 -5.73 4.09
CA GLY A 7 -28.77 -5.96 3.08
C GLY A 7 -28.54 -7.44 2.74
N LEU A 8 -27.54 -7.70 1.89
CA LEU A 8 -27.27 -9.03 1.32
C LEU A 8 -27.05 -10.12 2.39
N ARG A 9 -26.27 -9.80 3.43
CA ARG A 9 -26.00 -10.74 4.54
C ARG A 9 -27.28 -11.18 5.25
N GLY A 10 -28.14 -10.23 5.61
CA GLY A 10 -29.43 -10.54 6.25
C GLY A 10 -30.35 -11.35 5.34
N PHE A 11 -30.34 -11.06 4.03
CA PHE A 11 -31.14 -11.80 3.05
C PHE A 11 -30.70 -13.27 2.93
N ILE A 12 -29.39 -13.50 2.84
CA ILE A 12 -28.82 -14.85 2.80
C ILE A 12 -29.10 -15.60 4.10
N GLN A 13 -28.93 -14.95 5.26
CA GLN A 13 -29.19 -15.57 6.56
C GLN A 13 -30.65 -16.02 6.71
N ARG A 14 -31.63 -15.18 6.33
CA ARG A 14 -33.05 -15.59 6.33
C ARG A 14 -33.32 -16.76 5.38
N LYS A 15 -32.66 -16.77 4.23
CA LYS A 15 -32.82 -17.87 3.27
C LYS A 15 -32.27 -19.18 3.83
N LEU A 16 -31.12 -19.16 4.49
CA LEU A 16 -30.56 -20.34 5.18
C LEU A 16 -31.50 -20.86 6.27
N GLU A 17 -32.05 -19.95 7.10
CA GLU A 17 -33.02 -20.31 8.13
C GLU A 17 -34.25 -20.98 7.52
N SER A 18 -34.81 -20.45 6.42
CA SER A 18 -35.96 -21.05 5.73
C SER A 18 -35.68 -22.44 5.14
N LEU A 19 -34.41 -22.79 4.94
CA LEU A 19 -33.96 -24.07 4.42
C LEU A 19 -33.45 -25.01 5.53
N ASN A 20 -33.57 -24.65 6.81
CA ASN A 20 -32.99 -25.37 7.95
C ASN A 20 -31.47 -25.61 7.82
N VAL A 21 -30.74 -24.70 7.17
CA VAL A 21 -29.28 -24.77 7.05
C VAL A 21 -28.63 -23.94 8.16
N SER A 22 -27.63 -24.51 8.85
CA SER A 22 -26.89 -23.78 9.89
C SER A 22 -26.20 -22.54 9.31
N LYS A 23 -26.24 -21.44 10.07
CA LYS A 23 -25.58 -20.17 9.71
C LYS A 23 -24.05 -20.31 9.59
N ASP A 24 -23.49 -21.33 10.24
CA ASP A 24 -22.04 -21.58 10.27
C ASP A 24 -21.51 -22.23 8.99
N GLN A 25 -22.41 -22.64 8.08
CA GLN A 25 -22.01 -23.15 6.76
C GLN A 25 -21.57 -22.06 5.78
N ILE A 26 -21.79 -20.78 6.09
CA ILE A 26 -21.32 -19.67 5.27
C ILE A 26 -20.28 -18.85 6.04
N LEU A 27 -19.10 -18.75 5.44
CA LEU A 27 -18.03 -17.87 5.91
C LEU A 27 -18.24 -16.45 5.39
N TRP A 28 -18.16 -15.49 6.31
CA TRP A 28 -18.34 -14.06 6.02
C TRP A 28 -17.01 -13.34 6.16
N TYR A 29 -16.47 -12.89 5.04
CA TYR A 29 -15.25 -12.10 5.01
C TYR A 29 -15.52 -10.68 4.56
N HIS A 30 -14.73 -9.75 5.11
CA HIS A 30 -14.60 -8.44 4.47
C HIS A 30 -13.81 -8.58 3.16
N CYS A 31 -14.05 -7.65 2.22
CA CYS A 31 -13.25 -7.60 1.00
C CYS A 31 -11.76 -7.43 1.33
N ILE A 32 -10.93 -8.37 0.89
CA ILE A 32 -9.49 -8.42 1.17
C ILE A 32 -8.79 -7.14 0.69
N ILE A 33 -9.13 -6.66 -0.51
CA ILE A 33 -8.57 -5.41 -1.08
C ILE A 33 -8.94 -4.21 -0.21
N HIS A 34 -10.16 -4.19 0.34
CA HIS A 34 -10.57 -3.13 1.24
C HIS A 34 -9.80 -3.20 2.57
N GLN A 35 -9.62 -4.39 3.14
CA GLN A 35 -8.85 -4.56 4.37
C GLN A 35 -7.37 -4.19 4.17
N GLU A 36 -6.75 -4.59 3.07
CA GLU A 36 -5.38 -4.20 2.70
C GLU A 36 -5.26 -2.68 2.58
N SER A 37 -6.20 -2.02 1.90
CA SER A 37 -6.22 -0.55 1.81
C SER A 37 -6.43 0.14 3.16
N LEU A 38 -6.96 -0.54 4.17
CA LEU A 38 -7.04 -0.01 5.53
C LEU A 38 -5.74 -0.24 6.31
N CYS A 39 -5.03 -1.34 6.06
CA CYS A 39 -3.68 -1.57 6.60
C CYS A 39 -2.70 -0.50 6.11
N SER A 40 -2.76 -0.10 4.84
CA SER A 40 -1.85 0.90 4.29
C SER A 40 -1.98 2.30 4.92
N LYS A 41 -3.17 2.63 5.44
CA LYS A 41 -3.43 3.92 6.12
C LYS A 41 -2.78 4.05 7.49
N ILE A 42 -2.17 2.99 8.03
CA ILE A 42 -1.48 3.07 9.32
C ILE A 42 -0.18 3.85 9.21
N ILE A 43 0.46 3.83 8.02
CA ILE A 43 1.68 4.57 7.74
C ILE A 43 1.35 6.06 7.73
N LYS A 44 1.88 6.80 8.70
CA LYS A 44 1.63 8.24 8.82
C LYS A 44 2.89 9.05 8.52
N PHE A 45 3.01 9.46 7.27
CA PHE A 45 4.05 10.36 6.79
C PHE A 45 3.41 11.68 6.35
N ASP A 46 2.53 12.24 7.18
CA ASP A 46 1.75 13.44 6.86
C ASP A 46 2.67 14.61 6.49
N HIS A 47 3.83 14.76 7.14
CA HIS A 47 4.82 15.79 6.82
C HIS A 47 5.43 15.66 5.43
N VAL A 48 5.60 14.44 4.93
CA VAL A 48 6.06 14.18 3.55
C VAL A 48 4.91 14.39 2.58
N MET A 49 3.77 13.77 2.88
CA MET A 49 2.59 13.80 2.02
C MET A 49 2.08 15.21 1.79
N ASP A 50 1.99 16.04 2.84
CA ASP A 50 1.55 17.43 2.72
C ASP A 50 2.44 18.23 1.76
N ASN A 51 3.76 18.04 1.81
CA ASN A 51 4.70 18.72 0.92
C ASN A 51 4.54 18.23 -0.53
N VAL A 52 4.49 16.92 -0.74
CA VAL A 52 4.29 16.32 -2.08
C VAL A 52 2.95 16.77 -2.68
N VAL A 53 1.87 16.74 -1.89
CA VAL A 53 0.53 17.15 -2.33
C VAL A 53 0.50 18.63 -2.68
N LYS A 54 1.12 19.51 -1.87
CA LYS A 54 1.25 20.94 -2.18
C LYS A 54 2.00 21.16 -3.50
N ALA A 55 3.13 20.49 -3.70
CA ALA A 55 3.92 20.60 -4.93
C ALA A 55 3.12 20.11 -6.16
N VAL A 56 2.50 18.93 -6.07
CA VAL A 56 1.67 18.36 -7.14
C VAL A 56 0.49 19.29 -7.45
N ASN A 57 -0.21 19.79 -6.44
CA ASN A 57 -1.33 20.70 -6.63
C ASN A 57 -0.88 22.02 -7.26
N PHE A 58 0.27 22.57 -6.87
CA PHE A 58 0.80 23.79 -7.50
C PHE A 58 1.08 23.60 -9.00
N ILE A 59 1.65 22.46 -9.39
CA ILE A 59 1.94 22.11 -10.77
C ILE A 59 0.64 21.82 -11.55
N ARG A 60 -0.29 21.09 -10.95
CA ARG A 60 -1.44 20.49 -11.65
C ARG A 60 -2.71 21.33 -11.63
N SER A 61 -2.95 22.13 -10.59
CA SER A 61 -4.22 22.88 -10.42
C SER A 61 -4.37 24.01 -11.43
N ARG A 62 -3.26 24.61 -11.89
CA ARG A 62 -3.26 25.70 -12.86
C ARG A 62 -2.86 25.18 -14.24
N ALA A 63 -3.72 25.38 -15.24
CA ALA A 63 -3.48 24.93 -16.61
C ALA A 63 -2.15 25.44 -17.19
N LEU A 64 -1.79 26.70 -16.88
CA LEU A 64 -0.52 27.30 -17.31
C LEU A 64 0.69 26.58 -16.69
N ASN A 65 0.68 26.37 -15.38
CA ASN A 65 1.76 25.65 -14.68
C ASN A 65 1.90 24.24 -15.22
N HIS A 66 0.77 23.55 -15.43
CA HIS A 66 0.79 22.19 -15.96
C HIS A 66 1.41 22.14 -17.36
N ARG A 67 1.00 23.04 -18.27
CA ARG A 67 1.57 23.12 -19.62
C ARG A 67 3.06 23.48 -19.60
N GLN A 68 3.45 24.46 -18.80
CA GLN A 68 4.85 24.87 -18.67
C GLN A 68 5.73 23.75 -18.11
N PHE A 69 5.24 23.01 -17.12
CA PHE A 69 5.96 21.87 -16.57
C PHE A 69 6.10 20.73 -17.58
N ARG A 70 5.07 20.45 -18.38
CA ARG A 70 5.16 19.46 -19.47
C ARG A 70 6.19 19.86 -20.51
N ASN A 71 6.14 21.10 -20.99
CA ASN A 71 7.11 21.61 -21.95
C ASN A 71 8.54 21.54 -21.39
N PHE A 72 8.74 21.91 -20.13
CA PHE A 72 10.03 21.80 -19.46
C PHE A 72 10.56 20.35 -19.43
N LEU A 73 9.71 19.38 -19.10
CA LEU A 73 10.08 17.96 -19.12
C LEU A 73 10.37 17.44 -20.53
N ASP A 74 9.63 17.91 -21.53
CA ASP A 74 9.85 17.55 -22.93
C ASP A 74 11.18 18.13 -23.45
N GLU A 75 11.51 19.38 -23.08
CA GLU A 75 12.75 20.06 -23.46
C GLU A 75 14.02 19.36 -22.94
N ILE A 76 13.94 18.76 -21.75
CA ILE A 76 15.05 18.01 -21.14
C ILE A 76 15.02 16.51 -21.49
N ASN A 77 14.10 16.08 -22.37
CA ASN A 77 13.87 14.67 -22.71
C ASN A 77 13.69 13.76 -21.48
N ALA A 78 12.94 14.22 -20.47
CA ALA A 78 12.66 13.42 -19.28
C ALA A 78 11.84 12.17 -19.63
N GLU A 79 12.02 11.09 -18.87
CA GLU A 79 11.29 9.82 -19.06
C GLU A 79 9.76 10.01 -18.98
N PHE A 80 9.31 10.93 -18.13
CA PHE A 80 7.90 11.19 -17.90
C PHE A 80 7.47 12.54 -18.48
N SER A 81 6.37 12.56 -19.21
CA SER A 81 5.76 13.80 -19.75
C SER A 81 4.95 14.60 -18.70
N GLY A 82 5.19 14.40 -17.40
CA GLY A 82 4.48 15.06 -16.30
C GLY A 82 3.97 14.16 -15.18
N ILE A 83 3.44 14.78 -14.11
CA ILE A 83 2.97 14.10 -12.89
C ILE A 83 1.44 13.91 -12.92
N PRO A 84 0.90 12.76 -12.48
CA PRO A 84 -0.53 12.58 -12.25
C PRO A 84 -1.10 13.55 -11.21
N TYR A 85 -2.41 13.78 -11.23
CA TYR A 85 -3.07 14.48 -10.13
C TYR A 85 -3.06 13.57 -8.89
N PHE A 86 -2.75 14.13 -7.72
CA PHE A 86 -2.80 13.38 -6.48
C PHE A 86 -4.26 13.14 -6.04
N THR A 87 -4.63 11.89 -5.75
CA THR A 87 -5.95 11.57 -5.20
C THR A 87 -5.83 10.68 -3.97
N GLU A 88 -6.18 11.21 -2.80
CA GLU A 88 -6.20 10.48 -1.51
C GLU A 88 -7.07 9.23 -1.55
N ILE A 89 -8.15 9.27 -2.35
CA ILE A 89 -9.20 8.24 -2.38
C ILE A 89 -8.67 6.90 -2.93
N ARG A 90 -7.59 6.91 -3.72
CA ARG A 90 -7.09 5.72 -4.42
C ARG A 90 -5.62 5.48 -4.11
N TRP A 91 -5.35 4.58 -3.17
CA TRP A 91 -4.00 4.19 -2.75
C TRP A 91 -3.11 3.72 -3.93
N LEU A 92 -3.66 2.96 -4.87
CA LEU A 92 -2.94 2.55 -6.10
C LEU A 92 -2.44 3.72 -6.96
N SER A 93 -3.18 4.83 -7.01
CA SER A 93 -2.70 6.05 -7.68
C SER A 93 -1.75 6.86 -6.81
N CYS A 94 -1.87 6.77 -5.48
CA CYS A 94 -0.95 7.40 -4.54
C CYS A 94 0.48 6.90 -4.79
N GLY A 95 0.73 5.59 -4.72
CA GLY A 95 2.10 5.09 -4.90
C GLY A 95 2.69 5.30 -6.30
N ARG A 96 1.87 5.27 -7.36
CA ARG A 96 2.32 5.64 -8.71
C ARG A 96 2.70 7.12 -8.81
N THR A 97 1.95 7.99 -8.13
CA THR A 97 2.25 9.42 -8.07
C THR A 97 3.52 9.67 -7.28
N LEU A 98 3.67 9.03 -6.11
CA LEU A 98 4.87 9.14 -5.26
C LEU A 98 6.12 8.67 -5.99
N LYS A 99 6.09 7.49 -6.62
CA LYS A 99 7.24 6.97 -7.36
C LYS A 99 7.62 7.90 -8.51
N ARG A 100 6.66 8.34 -9.33
CA ARG A 100 6.97 9.28 -10.40
C ARG A 100 7.50 10.61 -9.87
N PHE A 101 6.91 11.15 -8.80
CA PHE A 101 7.37 12.39 -8.18
C PHE A 101 8.81 12.26 -7.69
N TYR A 102 9.16 11.11 -7.10
CA TYR A 102 10.54 10.78 -6.70
C TYR A 102 11.48 10.74 -7.91
N ASP A 103 11.09 10.07 -9.00
CA ASP A 103 11.93 9.89 -10.18
C ASP A 103 12.27 11.22 -10.88
N ILE A 104 11.34 12.19 -10.86
CA ILE A 104 11.56 13.52 -11.46
C ILE A 104 11.78 14.65 -10.44
N ARG A 105 12.12 14.30 -9.20
CA ARG A 105 12.20 15.26 -8.07
C ARG A 105 13.10 16.47 -8.35
N GLU A 106 14.23 16.27 -9.03
CA GLU A 106 15.16 17.34 -9.40
C GLU A 106 14.51 18.33 -10.38
N HIS A 107 13.76 17.82 -11.35
CA HIS A 107 13.01 18.65 -12.29
C HIS A 107 11.85 19.39 -11.61
N VAL A 108 11.20 18.75 -10.63
CA VAL A 108 10.19 19.41 -9.79
C VAL A 108 10.83 20.53 -8.98
N ALA A 109 11.97 20.30 -8.35
CA ALA A 109 12.70 21.30 -7.58
C ALA A 109 13.02 22.54 -8.43
N ALA A 110 13.67 22.33 -9.58
CA ALA A 110 14.03 23.39 -10.51
C ALA A 110 12.80 24.18 -11.00
N PHE A 111 11.69 23.50 -11.31
CA PHE A 111 10.46 24.16 -11.74
C PHE A 111 9.82 24.99 -10.62
N LEU A 112 9.80 24.48 -9.38
CA LEU A 112 9.25 25.20 -8.24
C LEU A 112 10.08 26.43 -7.90
N GLU A 113 11.41 26.31 -7.92
CA GLU A 113 12.35 27.43 -7.73
C GLU A 113 12.14 28.53 -8.79
N ALA A 114 12.07 28.16 -10.06
CA ALA A 114 11.79 29.09 -11.17
C ALA A 114 10.43 29.81 -11.03
N LYS A 115 9.51 29.25 -10.24
CA LYS A 115 8.20 29.85 -9.92
C LYS A 115 8.17 30.57 -8.57
N GLY A 116 9.29 30.64 -7.85
CA GLY A 116 9.37 31.23 -6.52
C GLY A 116 8.57 30.47 -5.46
N ASN A 117 8.41 29.14 -5.63
CA ASN A 117 7.66 28.29 -4.71
C ASN A 117 8.62 27.40 -3.89
N SER A 118 8.65 27.58 -2.58
CA SER A 118 9.51 26.83 -1.65
C SER A 118 8.74 25.83 -0.79
N CYS A 119 7.62 25.28 -1.30
CA CYS A 119 6.78 24.35 -0.53
C CYS A 119 7.44 23.00 -0.21
N ILE A 120 8.54 22.67 -0.88
CA ILE A 120 9.31 21.44 -0.68
C ILE A 120 10.80 21.76 -0.85
N SER A 121 11.63 21.21 0.01
CA SER A 121 13.10 21.22 -0.13
C SER A 121 13.58 19.78 -0.14
N PHE A 122 14.38 19.44 -1.14
CA PHE A 122 14.98 18.11 -1.27
C PHE A 122 16.38 18.05 -0.64
N ASP A 123 16.86 19.15 -0.05
CA ASP A 123 18.17 19.23 0.63
C ASP A 123 18.11 18.75 2.09
N ASP A 124 16.91 18.52 2.64
CA ASP A 124 16.73 17.93 3.97
C ASP A 124 16.87 16.41 3.89
N ASP A 125 18.04 15.90 4.28
CA ASP A 125 18.35 14.46 4.31
C ASP A 125 17.33 13.64 5.11
N LYS A 126 16.84 14.17 6.23
CA LYS A 126 15.86 13.44 7.04
C LYS A 126 14.54 13.33 6.27
N TRP A 127 14.09 14.44 5.67
CA TRP A 127 12.88 14.44 4.85
C TRP A 127 13.03 13.53 3.63
N MET A 128 14.19 13.53 2.98
CA MET A 128 14.48 12.67 1.83
C MET A 128 14.52 11.19 2.19
N ASN A 129 15.08 10.83 3.36
CA ASN A 129 15.03 9.46 3.87
C ASN A 129 13.57 9.03 4.15
N ASP A 130 12.78 9.89 4.80
CA ASP A 130 11.36 9.64 5.08
C ASP A 130 10.56 9.47 3.77
N PHE A 131 10.81 10.33 2.78
CA PHE A 131 10.16 10.27 1.47
C PHE A 131 10.54 9.01 0.69
N SER A 132 11.82 8.64 0.69
CA SER A 132 12.33 7.46 -0.02
C SER A 132 11.75 6.16 0.56
N PHE A 133 11.73 6.05 1.90
CA PHE A 133 11.07 4.93 2.58
C PHE A 133 9.58 4.84 2.20
N LEU A 134 8.87 5.98 2.19
CA LEU A 134 7.45 6.04 1.86
C LEU A 134 7.17 5.59 0.42
N VAL A 135 8.01 5.98 -0.54
CA VAL A 135 7.94 5.56 -1.95
C VAL A 135 8.07 4.04 -2.04
N ASP A 136 9.10 3.46 -1.41
CA ASP A 136 9.37 2.02 -1.46
C ASP A 136 8.26 1.19 -0.79
N ILE A 137 7.79 1.57 0.40
CA ILE A 137 6.76 0.80 1.10
C ILE A 137 5.40 0.91 0.39
N THR A 138 5.07 2.08 -0.17
CA THR A 138 3.85 2.26 -0.93
C THR A 138 3.89 1.48 -2.24
N HIS A 139 5.06 1.39 -2.89
CA HIS A 139 5.24 0.52 -4.05
C HIS A 139 4.94 -0.95 -3.71
N LYS A 140 5.48 -1.46 -2.59
CA LYS A 140 5.24 -2.83 -2.12
C LYS A 140 3.77 -3.12 -1.83
N LEU A 141 3.08 -2.18 -1.20
CA LEU A 141 1.63 -2.27 -0.97
C LEU A 141 0.85 -2.28 -2.29
N ASN A 142 1.26 -1.47 -3.27
CA ASN A 142 0.65 -1.50 -4.59
C ASN A 142 0.86 -2.83 -5.31
N GLU A 143 2.04 -3.44 -5.22
CA GLU A 143 2.27 -4.79 -5.75
C GLU A 143 1.35 -5.83 -5.10
N LEU A 144 1.21 -5.80 -3.77
CA LEU A 144 0.26 -6.66 -3.07
C LEU A 144 -1.16 -6.41 -3.59
N ASN A 145 -1.59 -5.16 -3.69
CA ASN A 145 -2.92 -4.81 -4.13
C ASN A 145 -3.21 -5.32 -5.55
N VAL A 146 -2.25 -5.23 -6.48
CA VAL A 146 -2.34 -5.82 -7.82
C VAL A 146 -2.43 -7.35 -7.75
N ARG A 147 -1.63 -8.00 -6.88
CA ARG A 147 -1.70 -9.45 -6.65
C ARG A 147 -3.00 -9.90 -5.98
N LEU A 148 -3.69 -9.03 -5.26
CA LEU A 148 -5.01 -9.33 -4.69
C LEU A 148 -6.15 -9.11 -5.69
N GLN A 149 -5.88 -8.47 -6.83
CA GLN A 149 -6.84 -8.23 -7.90
C GLN A 149 -6.71 -9.25 -9.03
N GLY A 150 -7.77 -9.36 -9.83
CA GLY A 150 -7.82 -10.23 -11.00
C GLY A 150 -9.04 -11.13 -10.99
N LYS A 151 -9.29 -11.79 -12.13
CA LYS A 151 -10.28 -12.86 -12.23
C LYS A 151 -9.64 -14.17 -11.80
N GLU A 152 -10.47 -15.17 -11.52
CA GLU A 152 -10.03 -16.57 -11.28
C GLU A 152 -9.14 -16.76 -10.05
N LYS A 153 -9.18 -15.83 -9.09
CA LYS A 153 -8.49 -15.98 -7.80
C LYS A 153 -9.45 -16.52 -6.76
N LEU A 154 -9.14 -17.71 -6.25
CA LEU A 154 -9.86 -18.29 -5.13
C LEU A 154 -9.37 -17.65 -3.82
N ILE A 155 -10.21 -17.75 -2.80
CA ILE A 155 -9.96 -17.14 -1.49
C ILE A 155 -8.64 -17.61 -0.86
N HIS A 156 -8.26 -18.87 -1.06
CA HIS A 156 -6.98 -19.39 -0.56
C HIS A 156 -5.78 -18.77 -1.28
N ASN A 157 -5.90 -18.44 -2.57
CA ASN A 157 -4.83 -17.74 -3.31
C ASN A 157 -4.63 -16.33 -2.73
N LEU A 158 -5.74 -15.61 -2.53
CA LEU A 158 -5.71 -14.26 -1.98
C LEU A 158 -5.15 -14.24 -0.54
N PHE A 159 -5.51 -15.23 0.27
CA PHE A 159 -4.95 -15.40 1.60
C PHE A 159 -3.46 -15.73 1.55
N GLY A 160 -3.02 -16.60 0.63
CA GLY A 160 -1.61 -16.90 0.38
C GLY A 160 -0.78 -15.67 0.00
N GLU A 161 -1.30 -14.79 -0.85
CA GLU A 161 -0.64 -13.53 -1.20
C GLU A 161 -0.48 -12.61 0.02
N MET A 162 -1.50 -12.54 0.87
CA MET A 162 -1.49 -11.76 2.10
C MET A 162 -0.48 -12.33 3.11
N THR A 163 -0.49 -13.65 3.36
CA THR A 163 0.46 -14.28 4.29
C THR A 163 1.90 -14.17 3.80
N ALA A 164 2.14 -14.31 2.49
CA ALA A 164 3.44 -14.09 1.88
C ALA A 164 3.91 -12.64 2.07
N PHE A 165 3.02 -11.65 1.95
CA PHE A 165 3.36 -10.25 2.22
C PHE A 165 3.71 -10.02 3.69
N GLN A 166 2.96 -10.61 4.63
CA GLN A 166 3.31 -10.51 6.06
C GLN A 166 4.66 -11.14 6.39
N LYS A 167 5.04 -12.25 5.72
CA LYS A 167 6.39 -12.82 5.86
C LYS A 167 7.47 -11.93 5.28
N LYS A 168 7.19 -11.25 4.17
CA LYS A 168 8.09 -10.24 3.62
C LYS A 168 8.23 -9.02 4.55
N LEU A 169 7.16 -8.59 5.20
CA LEU A 169 7.20 -7.53 6.22
C LEU A 169 8.10 -7.92 7.40
N ASP A 170 7.99 -9.15 7.91
CA ASP A 170 8.88 -9.65 8.98
C ASP A 170 10.35 -9.59 8.54
N LEU A 171 10.65 -10.02 7.31
CA LEU A 171 11.99 -9.94 6.73
C LEU A 171 12.49 -8.48 6.64
N TRP A 172 11.67 -7.57 6.12
CA TRP A 172 12.03 -6.15 5.97
C TRP A 172 12.26 -5.47 7.32
N ILE A 173 11.50 -5.84 8.34
CA ILE A 173 11.69 -5.37 9.73
C ILE A 173 13.09 -5.76 10.23
N THR A 174 13.47 -7.03 10.08
CA THR A 174 14.81 -7.51 10.48
C THR A 174 15.90 -6.81 9.67
N GLN A 175 15.75 -6.72 8.36
CA GLN A 175 16.76 -6.12 7.49
C GLN A 175 16.99 -4.63 7.79
N ILE A 176 15.93 -3.82 7.96
CA ILE A 176 16.09 -2.39 8.29
C ILE A 176 16.74 -2.22 9.66
N ALA A 177 16.41 -3.07 10.65
CA ALA A 177 17.06 -3.05 11.95
C ALA A 177 18.59 -3.26 11.81
N ASP A 178 18.99 -4.19 10.93
CA ASP A 178 20.38 -4.52 10.62
C ASP A 178 21.03 -3.57 9.60
N SER A 179 20.39 -2.44 9.25
CA SER A 179 20.86 -1.47 8.23
C SER A 179 21.01 -2.06 6.82
N ASN A 180 20.25 -3.10 6.52
CA ASN A 180 20.14 -3.67 5.19
C ASN A 180 18.91 -3.11 4.47
N TYR A 181 19.15 -2.31 3.43
CA TYR A 181 18.12 -1.65 2.65
C TYR A 181 17.93 -2.27 1.26
N ALA A 182 18.39 -3.51 1.03
CA ALA A 182 18.37 -4.15 -0.29
C ALA A 182 16.97 -4.22 -0.95
N HIS A 183 15.91 -4.21 -0.15
CA HIS A 183 14.54 -4.19 -0.65
C HIS A 183 13.93 -2.78 -0.71
N PHE A 184 14.66 -1.74 -0.35
CA PHE A 184 14.24 -0.34 -0.32
C PHE A 184 15.21 0.47 -1.22
N PRO A 185 15.13 0.31 -2.55
CA PRO A 185 16.08 0.90 -3.48
C PRO A 185 16.11 2.43 -3.42
N CYS A 186 14.96 3.11 -3.30
CA CYS A 186 14.94 4.56 -3.19
C CYS A 186 15.65 5.02 -1.91
N LEU A 187 15.43 4.29 -0.80
CA LEU A 187 16.11 4.58 0.46
C LEU A 187 17.61 4.26 0.41
N GLN A 188 18.00 3.19 -0.27
CA GLN A 188 19.39 2.77 -0.43
C GLN A 188 20.21 3.75 -1.28
N GLU A 189 19.58 4.45 -2.22
CA GLU A 189 20.21 5.47 -3.06
C GLU A 189 20.51 6.78 -2.32
N GLN A 190 20.01 6.97 -1.09
CA GLN A 190 20.21 8.23 -0.37
C GLN A 190 21.68 8.42 0.05
N PRO A 191 22.26 9.63 -0.14
CA PRO A 191 23.68 9.88 0.09
C PRO A 191 24.09 9.76 1.56
N HIS A 192 23.16 10.02 2.48
CA HIS A 192 23.39 10.06 3.92
C HIS A 192 22.61 8.97 4.67
N ILE A 193 22.90 7.69 4.34
CA ILE A 193 22.34 6.51 5.02
C ILE A 193 22.53 6.56 6.55
N SER A 194 23.59 7.20 7.04
CA SER A 194 23.88 7.35 8.48
C SER A 194 22.84 8.17 9.25
N VAL A 195 22.02 8.97 8.58
CA VAL A 195 20.96 9.81 9.18
C VAL A 195 19.61 9.08 9.23
N ILE A 196 19.53 7.86 8.68
CA ILE A 196 18.28 7.09 8.65
C ILE A 196 17.82 6.74 10.06
N ASN A 197 16.59 7.15 10.38
CA ASN A 197 15.90 6.73 11.61
C ASN A 197 15.35 5.30 11.47
N ARG A 198 16.24 4.32 11.60
CA ARG A 198 15.92 2.89 11.51
C ARG A 198 14.84 2.47 12.50
N GLU A 199 14.93 2.95 13.73
CA GLU A 199 13.98 2.63 14.80
C GLU A 199 12.56 3.06 14.42
N PHE A 200 12.42 4.27 13.87
CA PHE A 200 11.14 4.78 13.38
C PHE A 200 10.59 3.91 12.24
N PHE A 201 11.39 3.61 11.21
CA PHE A 201 10.93 2.78 10.08
C PHE A 201 10.54 1.37 10.52
N VAL A 202 11.33 0.75 11.41
CA VAL A 202 11.00 -0.55 12.02
C VAL A 202 9.67 -0.45 12.79
N SER A 203 9.46 0.62 13.55
CA SER A 203 8.22 0.81 14.31
C SER A 203 7.00 0.92 13.38
N GLU A 204 7.10 1.65 12.27
CA GLU A 204 6.00 1.81 11.31
C GLU A 204 5.70 0.48 10.59
N LEU A 205 6.72 -0.30 10.23
CA LEU A 205 6.52 -1.63 9.65
C LEU A 205 5.89 -2.62 10.64
N LYS A 206 6.27 -2.58 11.93
CA LYS A 206 5.64 -3.39 12.97
C LYS A 206 4.17 -3.04 13.16
N ARG A 207 3.82 -1.75 13.18
CA ARG A 207 2.42 -1.30 13.25
C ARG A 207 1.62 -1.79 12.06
N MET A 208 2.20 -1.79 10.85
CA MET A 208 1.58 -2.41 9.68
C MET A 208 1.37 -3.91 9.86
N GLN A 209 2.38 -4.63 10.34
CA GLN A 209 2.30 -6.07 10.56
C GLN A 209 1.18 -6.43 11.55
N GLU A 210 1.07 -5.69 12.65
CA GLU A 210 0.00 -5.80 13.64
C GLU A 210 -1.38 -5.53 13.03
N GLU A 211 -1.51 -4.50 12.20
CA GLU A 211 -2.78 -4.18 11.53
C GLU A 211 -3.19 -5.27 10.53
N PHE A 212 -2.26 -5.83 9.75
CA PHE A 212 -2.55 -7.01 8.92
C PHE A 212 -2.98 -8.19 9.79
N ALA A 213 -2.25 -8.50 10.86
CA ALA A 213 -2.61 -9.60 11.75
C ALA A 213 -4.01 -9.42 12.36
N ARG A 214 -4.36 -8.21 12.79
CA ARG A 214 -5.66 -7.88 13.38
C ARG A 214 -6.81 -7.98 12.38
N ARG A 215 -6.61 -7.48 11.15
CA ARG A 215 -7.66 -7.39 10.13
C ARG A 215 -7.93 -8.70 9.40
N PHE A 216 -6.94 -9.57 9.31
CA PHE A 216 -7.04 -10.87 8.64
C PHE A 216 -7.12 -12.05 9.63
N LYS A 217 -7.49 -11.78 10.89
CA LYS A 217 -7.65 -12.80 11.94
C LYS A 217 -8.71 -13.85 11.62
N ASP A 218 -9.76 -13.45 10.91
CA ASP A 218 -10.86 -14.29 10.44
C ASP A 218 -10.38 -15.28 9.37
N PHE A 219 -9.53 -14.84 8.45
CA PHE A 219 -8.90 -15.75 7.48
C PHE A 219 -7.97 -16.76 8.17
N ARG A 220 -7.21 -16.32 9.17
CA ARG A 220 -6.34 -17.21 9.97
C ARG A 220 -7.13 -18.25 10.75
N ALA A 221 -8.30 -17.88 11.28
CA ALA A 221 -9.19 -18.81 11.97
C ALA A 221 -9.71 -19.95 11.07
N CYS A 222 -9.74 -19.74 9.75
CA CYS A 222 -10.17 -20.73 8.76
C CYS A 222 -9.01 -21.25 7.91
N GLU A 223 -7.76 -21.03 8.33
CA GLU A 223 -6.57 -21.35 7.54
C GLU A 223 -6.54 -22.83 7.13
N ASP A 224 -6.90 -23.75 8.03
CA ASP A 224 -6.86 -25.17 7.73
C ASP A 224 -7.93 -25.60 6.72
N GLN A 225 -9.06 -24.90 6.67
CA GLN A 225 -10.09 -25.10 5.63
C GLN A 225 -9.60 -24.59 4.28
N LEU A 226 -8.87 -23.46 4.28
CA LEU A 226 -8.26 -22.90 3.08
C LEU A 226 -7.12 -23.78 2.55
N LYS A 227 -6.36 -24.43 3.44
CA LYS A 227 -5.25 -25.33 3.09
C LYS A 227 -5.67 -26.52 2.25
N ILE A 228 -6.90 -27.03 2.43
CA ILE A 228 -7.46 -28.11 1.60
C ILE A 228 -7.39 -27.75 0.11
N PHE A 229 -7.65 -26.50 -0.22
CA PHE A 229 -7.66 -26.04 -1.61
C PHE A 229 -6.26 -25.80 -2.17
N SER A 230 -5.28 -25.45 -1.33
CA SER A 230 -3.90 -25.24 -1.75
C SER A 230 -3.04 -26.50 -1.74
N MET A 231 -3.32 -27.43 -0.82
CA MET A 231 -2.54 -28.64 -0.54
C MET A 231 -3.50 -29.80 -0.20
N PRO A 232 -4.31 -30.27 -1.16
CA PRO A 232 -5.34 -31.28 -0.90
C PRO A 232 -4.80 -32.61 -0.40
N PHE A 233 -3.52 -32.92 -0.66
CA PHE A 233 -2.87 -34.16 -0.27
C PHE A 233 -2.22 -34.10 1.13
N ASP A 234 -2.09 -32.91 1.72
CA ASP A 234 -1.54 -32.72 3.08
C ASP A 234 -2.66 -32.73 4.14
N VAL A 235 -3.88 -33.05 3.74
CA VAL A 235 -5.06 -33.08 4.58
C VAL A 235 -5.54 -34.52 4.72
N ASP A 236 -5.58 -35.03 5.95
CA ASP A 236 -6.22 -36.30 6.24
C ASP A 236 -7.75 -36.16 6.04
N PRO A 237 -8.37 -36.89 5.09
CA PRO A 237 -9.82 -36.85 4.89
C PRO A 237 -10.61 -37.47 6.04
N ALA A 238 -9.98 -38.19 6.97
CA ALA A 238 -10.63 -38.79 8.14
C ALA A 238 -10.65 -37.87 9.38
N ASP A 239 -10.00 -36.71 9.33
CA ASP A 239 -9.94 -35.74 10.44
C ASP A 239 -11.25 -34.93 10.54
N PRO A 240 -12.04 -35.09 11.62
CA PRO A 240 -13.30 -34.37 11.79
C PRO A 240 -13.03 -32.95 12.30
N ARG A 241 -12.73 -32.03 11.37
CA ARG A 241 -12.54 -30.59 11.65
C ARG A 241 -13.84 -29.82 11.77
#